data_AF-A0A552CK25-F1
#
_entry.id   AF-A0A552CK25-F1
#
_cell.length_a   1.000
_cell.length_b   1.000
_cell.length_c   1.000
_cell.angle_alpha   90.00
_cell.angle_beta   90.00
_cell.angle_gamma   90.00
#
_symmetry.space_group_name_H-M   'P 1'
#
loop_
_entity.id
_entity.type
_entity.pdbx_description
1 polymer ?
#
loop_
_entity_poly.entity_id
_entity_poly.type
_entity_poly.pdbx_seq_one_letter_code
_entity_poly.pdbx_strand_id
1 'polypeptide(L)'
;MTIEREYRNQGERLGSGFDSFKEILLPNSAIDLDNINRDELIDKNFLPKDTFVFQQIEDEQALGNMLNTSISVSGITPILVGHCPCLLQGEAKAQYFKKSNINQNSIYLFLDYQFTGGSYRIKKPKLSQEAIEFLHDKRHNLHEFRRIYGDEFIVGFRTGSEYTALIEIEYAEKSKQELNAFAIISFLQSIFAGIGGGVGFNWEGETKEYFKNTKTTIFCFRRGVSVGNTVFTIEQLIKDFTDFQDKLKQQGGGVEYISLFADYDQLIDTRNYRILSPELIELKRKLKTLRAIKTQKQIKILACENQLRFGGSNSSDLPQQIIELEDSVSKIQDFIRRCEIEPELISSREYIAFLKTDRKITESD
;
A
#
# COMPACT_ATOMS: atom_id res chain seq x y z
N MET A 1 14.75 13.30 8.64
CA MET A 1 13.70 13.05 7.62
C MET A 1 13.16 11.65 7.87
N THR A 2 11.83 11.48 7.91
CA THR A 2 11.20 10.16 8.11
C THR A 2 10.98 9.45 6.79
N ILE A 3 11.24 8.15 6.75
CA ILE A 3 11.05 7.28 5.58
C ILE A 3 9.78 6.46 5.82
N GLU A 4 8.93 6.32 4.80
CA GLU A 4 7.64 5.64 4.93
C GLU A 4 7.68 4.32 4.16
N ARG A 5 7.26 3.23 4.82
CA ARG A 5 7.08 1.91 4.20
C ARG A 5 5.76 1.31 4.65
N GLU A 6 5.18 0.45 3.82
CA GLU A 6 3.99 -0.31 4.20
C GLU A 6 4.25 -1.16 5.44
N TYR A 7 3.27 -1.15 6.34
CA TYR A 7 3.22 -2.05 7.47
C TYR A 7 2.93 -3.48 7.00
N ARG A 8 3.86 -4.42 7.22
CA ARG A 8 3.79 -5.81 6.74
C ARG A 8 3.28 -6.79 7.79
N ASN A 9 3.05 -6.36 9.03
CA ASN A 9 2.62 -7.21 10.15
C ASN A 9 3.58 -8.40 10.41
N GLN A 10 4.89 -8.14 10.32
CA GLN A 10 5.98 -9.08 10.59
C GLN A 10 6.50 -8.98 12.04
N GLY A 11 5.80 -8.22 12.88
CA GLY A 11 6.21 -7.92 14.25
C GLY A 11 6.84 -6.53 14.41
N GLU A 12 6.55 -5.61 13.47
CA GLU A 12 6.95 -4.20 13.59
C GLU A 12 6.46 -3.60 14.91
N ARG A 13 7.36 -2.96 15.65
CA ARG A 13 7.03 -2.22 16.88
C ARG A 13 7.80 -0.92 16.91
N LEU A 14 7.35 0.04 17.74
CA LEU A 14 8.13 1.26 17.99
C LEU A 14 9.53 0.89 18.48
N GLY A 15 10.55 1.53 17.91
CA GLY A 15 11.96 1.31 18.23
C GLY A 15 12.61 0.10 17.52
N SER A 16 11.83 -0.79 16.89
CA SER A 16 12.39 -1.94 16.17
C SER A 16 13.43 -1.51 15.15
N GLY A 17 14.58 -2.18 15.17
CA GLY A 17 15.67 -1.97 14.22
C GLY A 17 15.30 -2.43 12.81
N PHE A 18 15.93 -1.83 11.81
CA PHE A 18 15.70 -2.12 10.40
C PHE A 18 16.98 -2.00 9.60
N ASP A 19 17.30 -3.03 8.83
CA ASP A 19 18.37 -3.00 7.84
C ASP A 19 17.78 -2.52 6.50
N SER A 20 18.03 -1.26 6.18
CA SER A 20 17.52 -0.64 4.97
C SER A 20 18.19 -1.14 3.70
N PHE A 21 19.35 -1.78 3.81
CA PHE A 21 20.07 -2.36 2.67
C PHE A 21 19.45 -3.69 2.27
N LYS A 22 18.91 -4.47 3.20
CA LYS A 22 18.26 -5.77 2.93
C LYS A 22 16.73 -5.74 3.03
N GLU A 23 16.15 -4.63 3.49
CA GLU A 23 14.73 -4.47 3.78
C GLU A 23 14.17 -5.49 4.78
N ILE A 24 14.94 -5.78 5.83
CA ILE A 24 14.57 -6.72 6.89
C ILE A 24 14.36 -6.01 8.23
N LEU A 25 13.29 -6.40 8.92
CA LEU A 25 13.05 -6.02 10.30
C LEU A 25 14.00 -6.81 11.21
N LEU A 26 14.62 -6.13 12.16
CA LEU A 26 15.50 -6.73 13.15
C LEU A 26 14.76 -6.85 14.49
N PRO A 27 15.01 -7.93 15.25
CA PRO A 27 14.27 -8.20 16.48
C PRO A 27 14.66 -7.26 17.64
N ASN A 28 15.82 -6.60 17.55
CA ASN A 28 16.35 -5.76 18.62
C ASN A 28 16.00 -4.28 18.41
N SER A 29 15.83 -3.55 19.51
CA SER A 29 15.68 -2.09 19.52
C SER A 29 16.92 -1.46 20.16
N ALA A 30 17.53 -0.50 19.48
CA ALA A 30 18.53 0.37 20.09
C ALA A 30 17.92 1.61 20.75
N ILE A 31 16.59 1.76 20.70
CA ILE A 31 15.88 2.93 21.23
C ILE A 31 15.43 2.66 22.66
N ASP A 32 15.64 3.64 23.54
CA ASP A 32 15.09 3.67 24.88
C ASP A 32 13.57 3.91 24.81
N LEU A 33 12.79 2.85 25.07
CA LEU A 33 11.33 2.91 25.08
C LEU A 33 10.75 3.19 26.46
N ASP A 34 11.52 2.99 27.53
CA ASP A 34 11.03 3.09 28.91
C ASP A 34 10.74 4.54 29.32
N ASN A 35 11.46 5.48 28.70
CA ASN A 35 11.34 6.91 28.96
C ASN A 35 10.43 7.67 27.97
N ILE A 36 9.68 6.96 27.13
CA ILE A 36 8.79 7.60 26.14
C ILE A 36 7.42 7.86 26.75
N ASN A 37 7.07 9.15 26.91
CA ASN A 37 5.72 9.53 27.28
C ASN A 37 4.75 9.29 26.11
N ARG A 38 3.66 8.56 26.34
CA ARG A 38 2.63 8.26 25.33
C ARG A 38 2.02 9.52 24.70
N ASP A 39 1.92 10.61 25.45
CA ASP A 39 1.41 11.89 24.93
C ASP A 39 2.36 12.55 23.92
N GLU A 40 3.65 12.20 23.95
CA GLU A 40 4.63 12.66 22.98
C GLU A 40 4.48 11.94 21.64
N LEU A 41 3.79 10.79 21.59
CA LEU A 41 3.66 10.00 20.39
C LEU A 41 2.70 10.65 19.39
N ILE A 42 1.60 11.25 19.82
CA ILE A 42 0.54 11.69 18.90
C ILE A 42 0.93 12.95 18.12
N ASP A 43 0.83 12.88 16.79
CA ASP A 43 0.87 14.06 15.93
C ASP A 43 -0.52 14.71 15.87
N LYS A 44 -0.68 15.80 16.63
CA LYS A 44 -1.96 16.52 16.77
C LYS A 44 -2.34 17.32 15.53
N ASN A 45 -1.46 17.46 14.54
CA ASN A 45 -1.70 18.25 13.34
C ASN A 45 -2.29 17.41 12.20
N PHE A 46 -2.40 16.09 12.36
CA PHE A 46 -2.98 15.23 11.32
C PHE A 46 -4.50 15.12 11.51
N LEU A 47 -5.25 15.63 10.54
CA LEU A 47 -6.70 15.48 10.50
C LEU A 47 -7.05 14.15 9.81
N PRO A 48 -7.79 13.24 10.49
CA PRO A 48 -8.31 12.05 9.85
C PRO A 48 -9.10 12.42 8.60
N LYS A 49 -8.95 11.62 7.54
CA LYS A 49 -9.64 11.83 6.27
C LYS A 49 -10.24 10.53 5.76
N ASP A 50 -11.54 10.58 5.53
CA ASP A 50 -12.27 9.58 4.76
C ASP A 50 -12.24 9.95 3.27
N THR A 51 -11.90 8.99 2.43
CA THR A 51 -12.09 9.06 0.99
C THR A 51 -13.04 7.93 0.62
N PHE A 52 -14.12 8.28 -0.06
CA PHE A 52 -15.17 7.36 -0.46
C PHE A 52 -15.49 7.58 -1.93
N VAL A 53 -15.48 6.49 -2.69
CA VAL A 53 -15.80 6.47 -4.11
C VAL A 53 -16.77 5.32 -4.35
N PHE A 54 -17.92 5.62 -4.93
CA PHE A 54 -18.84 4.60 -5.42
C PHE A 54 -19.31 4.96 -6.82
N GLN A 55 -18.95 4.15 -7.80
CA GLN A 55 -19.19 4.48 -9.21
C GLN A 55 -19.43 3.23 -10.05
N GLN A 56 -20.22 3.41 -11.10
CA GLN A 56 -20.34 2.41 -12.15
C GLN A 56 -19.06 2.41 -12.99
N ILE A 57 -18.65 1.22 -13.37
CA ILE A 57 -17.61 0.97 -14.35
C ILE A 57 -18.32 0.75 -15.68
N GLU A 58 -18.12 1.68 -16.61
CA GLU A 58 -18.74 1.65 -17.94
C GLU A 58 -17.99 0.73 -18.90
N ASP A 59 -16.68 0.64 -18.73
CA ASP A 59 -15.83 -0.19 -19.54
C ASP A 59 -14.69 -0.78 -18.73
N GLU A 60 -14.05 -1.75 -19.35
CA GLU A 60 -13.03 -2.55 -18.73
C GLU A 60 -11.72 -1.73 -18.49
N GLN A 61 -11.50 -0.67 -19.26
CA GLN A 61 -10.41 0.28 -19.06
C GLN A 61 -10.63 1.14 -17.80
N ALA A 62 -11.88 1.52 -17.51
CA ALA A 62 -12.27 2.25 -16.31
C ALA A 62 -12.07 1.40 -15.06
N LEU A 63 -12.39 0.09 -15.10
CA LEU A 63 -12.07 -0.81 -13.98
C LEU A 63 -10.57 -0.90 -13.76
N GLY A 64 -9.79 -1.11 -14.83
CA GLY A 64 -8.33 -1.15 -14.74
C GLY A 64 -7.76 0.13 -14.13
N ASN A 65 -8.25 1.29 -14.57
CA ASN A 65 -7.86 2.59 -14.02
C ASN A 65 -8.24 2.73 -12.54
N MET A 66 -9.43 2.33 -12.13
CA MET A 66 -9.86 2.41 -10.72
C MET A 66 -9.04 1.51 -9.82
N LEU A 67 -8.80 0.26 -10.24
CA LEU A 67 -7.91 -0.66 -9.53
C LEU A 67 -6.49 -0.09 -9.44
N ASN A 68 -5.96 0.51 -10.51
CA ASN A 68 -4.65 1.18 -10.50
C ASN A 68 -4.61 2.44 -9.61
N THR A 69 -5.74 3.17 -9.54
CA THR A 69 -5.87 4.36 -8.69
C THR A 69 -5.86 3.94 -7.22
N SER A 70 -6.56 2.87 -6.84
CA SER A 70 -6.49 2.30 -5.48
C SER A 70 -5.13 1.68 -5.13
N ILE A 71 -4.24 1.43 -6.11
CA ILE A 71 -2.84 1.04 -5.90
C ILE A 71 -1.95 2.26 -5.64
N SER A 72 -2.30 3.42 -6.19
CA SER A 72 -1.48 4.65 -6.17
C SER A 72 -1.94 5.68 -5.13
N VAL A 73 -3.20 5.63 -4.71
CA VAL A 73 -3.78 6.55 -3.73
C VAL A 73 -3.58 5.95 -2.34
N SER A 74 -2.38 6.13 -1.80
CA SER A 74 -2.17 6.14 -0.35
C SER A 74 -1.90 7.56 0.13
N GLY A 75 -2.67 8.56 -0.31
CA GLY A 75 -2.62 9.95 0.20
C GLY A 75 -1.27 10.67 0.18
N ILE A 76 -0.22 10.08 -0.40
CA ILE A 76 1.12 10.63 -0.56
C ILE A 76 1.20 10.96 -2.05
N THR A 77 1.00 12.24 -2.35
CA THR A 77 1.21 12.94 -3.63
C THR A 77 1.68 12.11 -4.85
N PRO A 78 1.02 12.22 -6.01
CA PRO A 78 1.58 11.71 -7.26
C PRO A 78 2.85 12.50 -7.60
N ILE A 79 3.96 11.77 -7.78
CA ILE A 79 5.14 12.16 -8.56
C ILE A 79 6.00 13.30 -7.96
N LEU A 80 6.96 12.91 -7.12
CA LEU A 80 8.36 13.36 -7.20
C LEU A 80 9.23 12.37 -6.40
N VAL A 81 9.80 11.39 -7.12
CA VAL A 81 10.89 10.51 -6.66
C VAL A 81 10.66 9.81 -5.30
N GLY A 82 10.05 8.61 -5.33
CA GLY A 82 10.60 7.50 -4.54
C GLY A 82 9.85 6.96 -3.32
N HIS A 83 8.55 7.21 -3.13
CA HIS A 83 7.80 6.51 -2.06
C HIS A 83 6.37 6.18 -2.50
N CYS A 84 6.17 5.01 -3.09
CA CYS A 84 4.85 4.40 -3.15
C CYS A 84 4.89 3.19 -2.21
N PRO A 85 4.51 3.33 -0.92
CA PRO A 85 4.70 2.29 0.07
C PRO A 85 3.81 1.05 -0.18
N CYS A 86 2.76 1.13 -1.00
CA CYS A 86 1.63 0.18 -1.05
C CYS A 86 1.64 -0.87 -2.20
N LEU A 87 2.80 -1.23 -2.76
CA LEU A 87 2.86 -2.17 -3.90
C LEU A 87 2.41 -3.59 -3.62
N LEU A 88 2.77 -4.13 -2.45
CA LEU A 88 2.43 -5.51 -2.11
C LEU A 88 0.90 -5.66 -2.04
N GLN A 89 0.20 -4.59 -1.66
CA GLN A 89 -1.25 -4.51 -1.70
C GLN A 89 -1.81 -4.42 -3.11
N GLY A 90 -1.11 -3.77 -4.04
CA GLY A 90 -1.56 -3.75 -5.44
C GLY A 90 -1.53 -5.13 -6.09
N GLU A 91 -0.49 -5.92 -5.80
CA GLU A 91 -0.43 -7.32 -6.23
C GLU A 91 -1.53 -8.16 -5.57
N ALA A 92 -1.75 -8.01 -4.26
CA ALA A 92 -2.81 -8.74 -3.55
C ALA A 92 -4.23 -8.35 -3.99
N LYS A 93 -4.49 -7.05 -4.21
CA LYS A 93 -5.76 -6.54 -4.73
C LYS A 93 -5.99 -6.99 -6.16
N ALA A 94 -5.00 -6.83 -7.04
CA ALA A 94 -5.10 -7.31 -8.41
C ALA A 94 -5.38 -8.81 -8.42
N GLN A 95 -4.58 -9.62 -7.70
CA GLN A 95 -4.80 -11.07 -7.53
C GLN A 95 -6.19 -11.42 -6.98
N TYR A 96 -6.74 -10.60 -6.09
CA TYR A 96 -8.08 -10.81 -5.55
C TYR A 96 -9.16 -10.58 -6.62
N PHE A 97 -9.01 -9.56 -7.46
CA PHE A 97 -9.90 -9.28 -8.60
C PHE A 97 -9.54 -10.06 -9.88
N LYS A 98 -8.44 -10.83 -9.90
CA LYS A 98 -8.04 -11.71 -11.03
C LYS A 98 -9.10 -12.77 -11.38
N LYS A 99 -10.13 -12.95 -10.56
CA LYS A 99 -11.17 -13.99 -10.69
C LYS A 99 -12.45 -13.57 -11.43
N SER A 100 -12.63 -12.29 -11.77
CA SER A 100 -13.83 -11.84 -12.51
C SER A 100 -13.56 -11.77 -14.01
N ASN A 101 -14.19 -12.64 -14.81
CA ASN A 101 -14.32 -12.42 -16.25
C ASN A 101 -15.44 -11.41 -16.47
N ILE A 102 -15.15 -10.25 -17.06
CA ILE A 102 -16.18 -9.26 -17.35
C ILE A 102 -17.09 -9.82 -18.46
N ASN A 103 -18.41 -9.80 -18.21
CA ASN A 103 -19.45 -10.16 -19.14
C ASN A 103 -20.15 -8.88 -19.64
N GLN A 104 -20.35 -8.77 -20.96
CA GLN A 104 -21.03 -7.63 -21.60
C GLN A 104 -22.51 -7.47 -21.17
N ASN A 105 -23.10 -8.50 -20.54
CA ASN A 105 -24.46 -8.46 -20.01
C ASN A 105 -24.52 -8.14 -18.49
N SER A 106 -23.38 -7.78 -17.89
CA SER A 106 -23.28 -7.43 -16.48
C SER A 106 -23.02 -5.94 -16.29
N ILE A 107 -23.47 -5.40 -15.15
CA ILE A 107 -23.08 -4.07 -14.66
C ILE A 107 -22.03 -4.26 -13.59
N TYR A 108 -20.98 -3.44 -13.63
CA TYR A 108 -19.91 -3.44 -12.65
C TYR A 108 -19.97 -2.18 -11.81
N LEU A 109 -20.03 -2.33 -10.49
CA LEU A 109 -19.99 -1.21 -9.55
C LEU A 109 -18.76 -1.37 -8.66
N PHE A 110 -18.07 -0.26 -8.47
CA PHE A 110 -16.86 -0.18 -7.66
C PHE A 110 -17.14 0.63 -6.41
N LEU A 111 -16.88 0.04 -5.26
CA LEU A 111 -16.88 0.67 -3.95
C LEU A 111 -15.43 0.75 -3.49
N ASP A 112 -14.92 1.95 -3.22
CA ASP A 112 -13.62 2.17 -2.61
C ASP A 112 -13.75 3.12 -1.44
N TYR A 113 -13.34 2.65 -0.27
CA TYR A 113 -13.32 3.42 0.95
C TYR A 113 -11.93 3.33 1.56
N GLN A 114 -11.34 4.49 1.79
CA GLN A 114 -10.05 4.62 2.43
C GLN A 114 -10.17 5.58 3.59
N PHE A 115 -9.75 5.11 4.75
CA PHE A 115 -9.60 5.93 5.92
C PHE A 115 -8.11 6.18 6.15
N THR A 116 -7.72 7.44 6.13
CA THR A 116 -6.38 7.87 6.56
C THR A 116 -6.50 8.46 7.96
N GLY A 117 -5.94 7.77 8.94
CA GLY A 117 -5.98 8.16 10.34
C GLY A 117 -4.79 9.01 10.76
N GLY A 118 -4.67 9.18 12.07
CA GLY A 118 -3.57 9.93 12.67
C GLY A 118 -2.21 9.26 12.48
N SER A 119 -1.17 9.97 12.90
CA SER A 119 0.15 9.37 13.05
C SER A 119 0.62 9.47 14.49
N TYR A 120 1.34 8.47 14.94
CA TYR A 120 2.04 8.52 16.21
C TYR A 120 3.51 8.15 16.02
N ARG A 121 4.40 8.96 16.57
CA ARG A 121 5.84 8.82 16.44
C ARG A 121 6.58 9.33 17.67
N ILE A 122 7.71 8.74 17.96
CA ILE A 122 8.64 9.20 18.99
C ILE A 122 9.19 10.57 18.58
N LYS A 123 8.90 11.63 19.38
CA LYS A 123 9.34 13.00 19.07
C LYS A 123 10.83 13.22 19.32
N LYS A 124 11.36 12.61 20.39
CA LYS A 124 12.75 12.75 20.83
C LYS A 124 13.35 11.36 21.10
N PRO A 125 13.53 10.52 20.06
CA PRO A 125 14.13 9.21 20.23
C PRO A 125 15.55 9.36 20.80
N LYS A 126 15.89 8.48 21.74
CA LYS A 126 17.22 8.36 22.34
C LYS A 126 17.67 6.92 22.28
N LEU A 127 18.98 6.72 22.27
CA LEU A 127 19.53 5.38 22.36
C LEU A 127 19.34 4.80 23.77
N SER A 128 19.13 3.49 23.84
CA SER A 128 19.19 2.75 25.11
C SER A 128 20.61 2.77 25.67
N GLN A 129 20.73 2.65 26.99
CA GLN A 129 22.05 2.60 27.65
C GLN A 129 22.93 1.47 27.10
N GLU A 130 22.33 0.31 26.81
CA GLU A 130 23.01 -0.83 26.19
C GLU A 130 23.57 -0.50 24.80
N ALA A 131 22.79 0.20 23.97
CA ALA A 131 23.23 0.62 22.65
C ALA A 131 24.34 1.69 22.72
N ILE A 132 24.28 2.59 23.71
CA ILE A 132 25.34 3.57 23.98
C ILE A 132 26.63 2.84 24.38
N GLU A 133 26.57 1.94 25.36
CA GLU A 133 27.71 1.15 25.81
C GLU A 133 28.33 0.33 24.66
N PHE A 134 27.49 -0.22 23.79
CA PHE A 134 27.92 -0.92 22.59
C PHE A 134 28.73 -0.02 21.65
N LEU A 135 28.29 1.22 21.41
CA LEU A 135 29.00 2.20 20.57
C LEU A 135 30.30 2.71 21.22
N HIS A 136 30.37 2.74 22.55
CA HIS A 136 31.55 3.16 23.30
C HIS A 136 32.64 2.08 23.41
N ASP A 137 32.29 0.80 23.30
CA ASP A 137 33.28 -0.29 23.34
C ASP A 137 34.09 -0.35 22.04
N LYS A 138 35.38 -0.02 22.12
CA LYS A 138 36.33 -0.03 20.99
C LYS A 138 36.47 -1.39 20.30
N ARG A 139 36.00 -2.48 20.92
CA ARG A 139 35.99 -3.84 20.33
C ARG A 139 34.82 -4.04 19.38
N HIS A 140 33.72 -3.30 19.56
CA HIS A 140 32.55 -3.38 18.69
C HIS A 140 32.68 -2.34 17.58
N ASN A 141 32.78 -2.81 16.34
CA ASN A 141 32.76 -1.94 15.17
C ASN A 141 31.30 -1.53 14.88
N LEU A 142 31.09 -0.35 14.29
CA LEU A 142 29.82 0.13 13.76
C LEU A 142 29.12 -0.89 12.84
N HIS A 143 29.91 -1.76 12.20
CA HIS A 143 29.40 -2.92 11.46
C HIS A 143 28.55 -3.88 12.32
N GLU A 144 29.02 -4.22 13.52
CA GLU A 144 28.28 -5.10 14.43
C GLU A 144 27.03 -4.41 14.98
N PHE A 145 27.10 -3.10 15.25
CA PHE A 145 25.92 -2.31 15.62
C PHE A 145 24.83 -2.44 14.54
N ARG A 146 25.20 -2.22 13.28
CA ARG A 146 24.28 -2.38 12.14
C ARG A 146 23.78 -3.81 11.96
N ARG A 147 24.60 -4.81 12.25
CA ARG A 147 24.16 -6.22 12.19
C ARG A 147 23.07 -6.53 13.23
N ILE A 148 23.15 -5.93 14.42
CA ILE A 148 22.26 -6.20 15.54
C ILE A 148 20.99 -5.34 15.48
N TYR A 149 21.15 -4.04 15.21
CA TYR A 149 20.10 -3.02 15.30
C TYR A 149 19.73 -2.40 13.96
N GLY A 150 20.54 -2.59 12.91
CA GLY A 150 20.31 -2.00 11.60
C GLY A 150 20.85 -0.58 11.49
N ASP A 151 20.46 0.10 10.42
CA ASP A 151 20.78 1.51 10.19
C ASP A 151 19.60 2.45 10.38
N GLU A 152 18.38 1.90 10.37
CA GLU A 152 17.14 2.61 10.66
C GLU A 152 16.42 1.97 11.84
N PHE A 153 15.45 2.70 12.38
CA PHE A 153 14.50 2.18 13.35
C PHE A 153 13.10 2.70 13.07
N ILE A 154 12.09 1.97 13.52
CA ILE A 154 10.69 2.40 13.45
C ILE A 154 10.46 3.50 14.49
N VAL A 155 10.35 4.74 14.01
CA VAL A 155 10.08 5.91 14.85
C VAL A 155 8.59 6.09 15.11
N GLY A 156 7.72 5.49 14.29
CA GLY A 156 6.28 5.69 14.40
C GLY A 156 5.45 4.91 13.40
N PHE A 157 4.15 5.12 13.44
CA PHE A 157 3.20 4.56 12.49
C PHE A 157 2.18 5.62 12.08
N ARG A 158 1.63 5.46 10.87
CA ARG A 158 0.36 6.09 10.49
C ARG A 158 -0.73 5.04 10.53
N THR A 159 -1.86 5.42 11.09
CA THR A 159 -3.04 4.56 11.08
C THR A 159 -3.84 4.74 9.82
N GLY A 160 -4.51 3.68 9.39
CA GLY A 160 -5.36 3.70 8.22
C GLY A 160 -6.09 2.38 8.06
N SER A 161 -7.11 2.41 7.21
CA SER A 161 -7.91 1.24 6.86
C SER A 161 -8.44 1.39 5.45
N GLU A 162 -8.75 0.26 4.83
CA GLU A 162 -9.24 0.24 3.46
C GLU A 162 -10.31 -0.84 3.28
N TYR A 163 -11.31 -0.51 2.48
CA TYR A 163 -12.37 -1.39 2.06
C TYR A 163 -12.64 -1.17 0.58
N THR A 164 -12.43 -2.20 -0.24
CA THR A 164 -12.71 -2.14 -1.67
C THR A 164 -13.64 -3.29 -2.02
N ALA A 165 -14.71 -3.01 -2.77
CA ALA A 165 -15.58 -4.05 -3.31
C ALA A 165 -15.86 -3.85 -4.81
N LEU A 166 -15.82 -4.96 -5.55
CA LEU A 166 -16.29 -5.04 -6.92
C LEU A 166 -17.60 -5.83 -6.92
N ILE A 167 -18.66 -5.20 -7.41
CA ILE A 167 -20.00 -5.77 -7.51
C ILE A 167 -20.30 -5.99 -8.99
N GLU A 168 -20.51 -7.23 -9.37
CA GLU A 168 -21.03 -7.61 -10.67
C GLU A 168 -22.52 -7.93 -10.55
N ILE A 169 -23.34 -7.33 -11.43
CA ILE A 169 -24.78 -7.55 -11.49
C ILE A 169 -25.13 -8.04 -12.89
N GLU A 170 -25.40 -9.33 -13.01
CA GLU A 170 -25.81 -9.99 -14.25
C GLU A 170 -27.34 -10.00 -14.37
N TYR A 171 -27.86 -9.55 -15.52
CA TYR A 171 -29.30 -9.53 -15.79
C TYR A 171 -29.75 -10.75 -16.58
N ALA A 172 -30.90 -11.32 -16.20
CA ALA A 172 -31.52 -12.40 -16.96
C ALA A 172 -32.01 -11.95 -18.36
N GLU A 173 -32.38 -10.68 -18.52
CA GLU A 173 -32.90 -10.10 -19.78
C GLU A 173 -32.26 -8.74 -20.07
N LYS A 174 -31.62 -8.59 -21.24
CA LYS A 174 -30.92 -7.37 -21.68
C LYS A 174 -31.84 -6.14 -21.79
N SER A 175 -33.10 -6.32 -22.18
CA SER A 175 -34.08 -5.22 -22.31
C SER A 175 -34.52 -4.61 -20.97
N LYS A 176 -34.37 -5.35 -19.86
CA LYS A 176 -34.63 -4.86 -18.50
C LYS A 176 -33.37 -4.30 -17.83
N GLN A 177 -32.21 -4.45 -18.46
CA GLN A 177 -30.92 -4.01 -17.94
C GLN A 177 -30.89 -2.49 -17.76
N GLU A 178 -31.17 -1.70 -18.80
CA GLU A 178 -31.03 -0.25 -18.75
C GLU A 178 -32.00 0.45 -17.77
N LEU A 179 -33.26 -0.02 -17.71
CA LEU A 179 -34.28 0.56 -16.81
C LEU A 179 -34.03 0.23 -15.34
N ASN A 180 -33.57 -0.98 -15.02
CA ASN A 180 -33.32 -1.39 -13.63
C ASN A 180 -31.91 -1.02 -13.16
N ALA A 181 -30.94 -0.89 -14.07
CA ALA A 181 -29.57 -0.46 -13.81
C ALA A 181 -29.52 0.84 -13.02
N PHE A 182 -30.15 1.88 -13.58
CA PHE A 182 -30.12 3.21 -13.01
C PHE A 182 -30.73 3.23 -11.60
N ALA A 183 -31.83 2.50 -11.40
CA ALA A 183 -32.50 2.40 -10.11
C ALA A 183 -31.64 1.67 -9.06
N ILE A 184 -31.01 0.55 -9.43
CA ILE A 184 -30.09 -0.18 -8.56
C ILE A 184 -28.87 0.66 -8.20
N ILE A 185 -28.26 1.33 -9.18
CA ILE A 185 -27.09 2.19 -8.97
C ILE A 185 -27.44 3.33 -8.03
N SER A 186 -28.55 4.03 -8.28
CA SER A 186 -29.00 5.15 -7.46
C SER A 186 -29.33 4.71 -6.02
N PHE A 187 -29.97 3.55 -5.88
CA PHE A 187 -30.27 2.95 -4.58
C PHE A 187 -29.00 2.64 -3.79
N LEU A 188 -28.03 1.93 -4.40
CA LEU A 188 -26.76 1.61 -3.76
C LEU A 188 -25.91 2.85 -3.48
N GLN A 189 -25.87 3.81 -4.41
CA GLN A 189 -25.23 5.12 -4.20
C GLN A 189 -25.78 5.80 -2.96
N SER A 190 -27.10 5.84 -2.80
CA SER A 190 -27.76 6.47 -1.66
C SER A 190 -27.40 5.77 -0.34
N ILE A 191 -27.39 4.44 -0.33
CA ILE A 191 -27.02 3.64 0.85
C ILE A 191 -25.57 3.84 1.22
N PHE A 192 -24.64 3.62 0.29
CA PHE A 192 -23.22 3.67 0.61
C PHE A 192 -22.73 5.09 0.86
N ALA A 193 -23.27 6.11 0.18
CA ALA A 193 -23.00 7.52 0.51
C ALA A 193 -23.60 7.89 1.87
N GLY A 194 -24.79 7.38 2.22
CA GLY A 194 -25.40 7.56 3.54
C GLY A 194 -24.56 6.96 4.66
N ILE A 195 -24.15 5.70 4.51
CA ILE A 195 -23.25 5.00 5.45
C ILE A 195 -21.92 5.74 5.55
N GLY A 196 -21.30 6.07 4.41
CA GLY A 196 -20.06 6.84 4.32
C GLY A 196 -20.14 8.21 5.01
N GLY A 197 -21.31 8.86 4.97
CA GLY A 197 -21.60 10.12 5.65
C GLY A 197 -22.04 9.97 7.12
N GLY A 198 -22.12 8.75 7.66
CA GLY A 198 -22.53 8.47 9.03
C GLY A 198 -24.05 8.59 9.28
N VAL A 199 -24.86 8.56 8.22
CA VAL A 199 -26.32 8.59 8.31
C VAL A 199 -26.86 7.17 8.21
N GLY A 200 -27.60 6.73 9.23
CA GLY A 200 -28.25 5.41 9.22
C GLY A 200 -29.30 5.34 8.12
N PHE A 201 -29.19 4.35 7.23
CA PHE A 201 -30.14 4.08 6.15
C PHE A 201 -30.90 2.78 6.44
N ASN A 202 -32.23 2.81 6.36
CA ASN A 202 -33.03 1.59 6.51
C ASN A 202 -33.26 0.95 5.13
N TRP A 203 -32.39 0.01 4.76
CA TRP A 203 -32.39 -0.68 3.47
C TRP A 203 -33.03 -2.08 3.54
N GLU A 204 -33.41 -2.53 4.73
CA GLU A 204 -33.92 -3.88 4.96
C GLU A 204 -35.30 -4.04 4.30
N GLY A 205 -35.38 -4.90 3.28
CA GLY A 205 -36.60 -5.18 2.52
C GLY A 205 -36.57 -4.67 1.07
N GLU A 206 -36.01 -3.49 0.83
CA GLU A 206 -35.93 -2.86 -0.50
C GLU A 206 -34.92 -3.56 -1.43
N THR A 207 -33.82 -4.05 -0.86
CA THR A 207 -32.79 -4.85 -1.55
C THR A 207 -33.38 -6.06 -2.30
N LYS A 208 -34.35 -6.76 -1.72
CA LYS A 208 -34.97 -7.93 -2.36
C LYS A 208 -35.79 -7.56 -3.60
N GLU A 209 -36.36 -6.37 -3.64
CA GLU A 209 -37.18 -5.90 -4.76
C GLU A 209 -36.31 -5.52 -5.96
N TYR A 210 -35.27 -4.70 -5.72
CA TYR A 210 -34.37 -4.24 -6.78
C TYR A 210 -33.54 -5.38 -7.41
N PHE A 211 -33.20 -6.42 -6.65
CA PHE A 211 -32.31 -7.50 -7.10
C PHE A 211 -33.02 -8.82 -7.43
N LYS A 212 -34.36 -8.86 -7.46
CA LYS A 212 -35.16 -10.09 -7.63
C LYS A 212 -34.84 -10.90 -8.89
N ASN A 213 -34.40 -10.24 -9.96
CA ASN A 213 -34.12 -10.85 -11.28
C ASN A 213 -32.66 -10.67 -11.72
N THR A 214 -31.76 -10.46 -10.75
CA THR A 214 -30.33 -10.27 -11.02
C THR A 214 -29.54 -11.36 -10.33
N LYS A 215 -28.43 -11.76 -10.94
CA LYS A 215 -27.41 -12.57 -10.28
C LYS A 215 -26.25 -11.66 -9.91
N THR A 216 -25.90 -11.65 -8.63
CA THR A 216 -24.83 -10.77 -8.12
C THR A 216 -23.59 -11.59 -7.78
N THR A 217 -22.42 -11.14 -8.23
CA THR A 217 -21.11 -11.62 -7.77
C THR A 217 -20.40 -10.48 -7.05
N ILE A 218 -19.87 -10.73 -5.85
CA ILE A 218 -19.23 -9.70 -5.04
C ILE A 218 -17.83 -10.16 -4.64
N PHE A 219 -16.86 -9.26 -4.82
CA PHE A 219 -15.48 -9.43 -4.40
C PHE A 219 -15.14 -8.32 -3.41
N CYS A 220 -14.79 -8.65 -2.15
CA CYS A 220 -14.44 -7.67 -1.13
C CYS A 220 -12.98 -7.83 -0.64
N PHE A 221 -12.20 -6.78 -0.78
CA PHE A 221 -10.90 -6.63 -0.14
C PHE A 221 -11.02 -5.71 1.09
N ARG A 222 -10.41 -6.10 2.20
CA ARG A 222 -10.46 -5.34 3.46
C ARG A 222 -9.08 -5.33 4.10
N ARG A 223 -8.67 -4.18 4.62
CA ARG A 223 -7.45 -4.02 5.37
C ARG A 223 -7.68 -3.15 6.59
N GLY A 224 -7.05 -3.56 7.68
CA GLY A 224 -6.98 -2.82 8.92
C GLY A 224 -8.03 -3.22 9.94
N VAL A 225 -9.26 -3.49 9.50
CA VAL A 225 -10.33 -3.96 10.36
C VAL A 225 -10.76 -5.36 9.95
N SER A 226 -10.75 -6.30 10.90
CA SER A 226 -11.27 -7.64 10.68
C SER A 226 -12.78 -7.69 10.89
N VAL A 227 -13.51 -8.02 9.83
CA VAL A 227 -14.95 -8.32 9.83
C VAL A 227 -15.17 -9.77 9.41
N GLY A 228 -16.18 -10.39 10.00
CA GLY A 228 -16.23 -11.84 10.19
C GLY A 228 -16.77 -12.66 9.02
N ASN A 229 -17.23 -12.05 7.92
CA ASN A 229 -18.05 -12.77 6.94
C ASN A 229 -17.54 -12.65 5.50
N THR A 230 -17.57 -13.78 4.80
CA THR A 230 -17.52 -13.79 3.33
C THR A 230 -18.80 -13.15 2.81
N VAL A 231 -18.65 -12.21 1.89
CA VAL A 231 -19.78 -11.45 1.31
C VAL A 231 -20.19 -12.09 0.01
N PHE A 232 -21.44 -12.55 -0.06
CA PHE A 232 -22.03 -13.17 -1.24
C PHE A 232 -23.26 -12.42 -1.75
N THR A 233 -23.91 -11.60 -0.92
CA THR A 233 -25.11 -10.83 -1.29
C THR A 233 -24.94 -9.34 -1.03
N ILE A 234 -25.78 -8.51 -1.65
CA ILE A 234 -25.79 -7.06 -1.46
C ILE A 234 -26.09 -6.69 -0.01
N GLU A 235 -27.03 -7.38 0.62
CA GLU A 235 -27.35 -7.19 2.04
C GLU A 235 -26.16 -7.49 2.94
N GLN A 236 -25.43 -8.56 2.62
CA GLN A 236 -24.19 -8.89 3.33
C GLN A 236 -23.11 -7.85 3.10
N LEU A 237 -22.99 -7.31 1.87
CA LEU A 237 -22.04 -6.24 1.56
C LEU A 237 -22.35 -4.97 2.36
N ILE A 238 -23.61 -4.55 2.40
CA ILE A 238 -24.04 -3.36 3.15
C ILE A 238 -23.79 -3.55 4.65
N LYS A 239 -24.14 -4.71 5.21
CA LYS A 239 -23.88 -5.04 6.62
C LYS A 239 -22.41 -5.05 6.93
N ASP A 240 -21.63 -5.70 6.09
CA ASP A 240 -20.20 -5.85 6.27
C ASP A 240 -19.44 -4.52 6.15
N PHE A 241 -19.86 -3.64 5.23
CA PHE A 241 -19.32 -2.28 5.14
C PHE A 241 -19.71 -1.41 6.34
N THR A 242 -20.95 -1.51 6.81
CA THR A 242 -21.41 -0.83 8.04
C THR A 242 -20.60 -1.29 9.25
N ASP A 243 -20.49 -2.61 9.45
CA ASP A 243 -19.72 -3.21 10.53
C ASP A 243 -18.24 -2.82 10.47
N PHE A 244 -17.68 -2.72 9.26
CA PHE A 244 -16.32 -2.26 9.04
C PHE A 244 -16.14 -0.83 9.52
N GLN A 245 -17.03 0.09 9.15
CA GLN A 245 -16.98 1.48 9.60
C GLN A 245 -17.22 1.63 11.10
N ASP A 246 -18.13 0.86 11.68
CA ASP A 246 -18.41 0.92 13.11
C ASP A 246 -17.23 0.40 13.93
N LYS A 247 -16.64 -0.73 13.54
CA LYS A 247 -15.41 -1.23 14.16
C LYS A 247 -14.24 -0.28 13.99
N LEU A 248 -14.12 0.36 12.82
CA LEU A 248 -13.09 1.36 12.57
C LEU A 248 -13.19 2.52 13.57
N LYS A 249 -14.41 3.01 13.81
CA LYS A 249 -14.69 4.06 14.82
C LYS A 249 -14.38 3.56 16.24
N GLN A 250 -14.82 2.35 16.58
CA GLN A 250 -14.56 1.74 17.90
C GLN A 250 -13.07 1.55 18.19
N GLN A 251 -12.27 1.25 17.17
CA GLN A 251 -10.82 1.09 17.27
C GLN A 251 -10.05 2.43 17.25
N GLY A 252 -10.74 3.57 17.22
CA GLY A 252 -10.12 4.89 17.27
C GLY A 252 -9.61 5.41 15.91
N GLY A 253 -10.13 4.88 14.81
CA GLY A 253 -9.78 5.33 13.47
C GLY A 253 -8.48 4.70 12.96
N GLY A 254 -8.54 3.42 12.64
CA GLY A 254 -7.54 2.71 11.84
C GLY A 254 -6.49 1.94 12.64
N VAL A 255 -5.81 1.01 11.97
CA VAL A 255 -4.67 0.28 12.52
C VAL A 255 -3.38 0.71 11.83
N GLU A 256 -2.24 0.25 12.32
CA GLU A 256 -0.94 0.47 11.70
C GLU A 256 -0.97 0.12 10.20
N TYR A 257 -0.84 1.14 9.36
CA TYR A 257 -1.00 1.04 7.91
C TYR A 257 0.31 1.37 7.19
N ILE A 258 1.06 2.35 7.71
CA ILE A 258 2.40 2.74 7.27
C ILE A 258 3.32 2.77 8.48
N SER A 259 4.48 2.15 8.36
CA SER A 259 5.59 2.28 9.30
C SER A 259 6.46 3.47 8.92
N LEU A 260 6.77 4.30 9.91
CA LEU A 260 7.65 5.46 9.79
C LEU A 260 9.02 5.08 10.35
N PHE A 261 10.06 5.29 9.55
CA PHE A 261 11.44 4.97 9.89
C PHE A 261 12.28 6.24 10.02
N ALA A 262 13.30 6.20 10.86
CA ALA A 262 14.33 7.23 10.96
C ALA A 262 15.73 6.57 10.99
N ASP A 263 16.74 7.27 10.48
CA ASP A 263 18.13 6.81 10.57
C ASP A 263 18.67 7.04 11.98
N TYR A 264 19.47 6.10 12.50
CA TYR A 264 20.15 6.30 13.77
C TYR A 264 21.14 7.49 13.76
N ASP A 265 21.69 7.84 12.60
CA ASP A 265 22.57 9.02 12.43
C ASP A 265 21.87 10.37 12.69
N GLN A 266 20.53 10.39 12.73
CA GLN A 266 19.76 11.60 13.04
C GLN A 266 19.63 11.86 14.55
N LEU A 267 20.03 10.90 15.40
CA LEU A 267 19.96 11.04 16.86
C LEU A 267 21.06 11.97 17.38
N ILE A 268 20.76 12.73 18.43
CA ILE A 268 21.74 13.66 19.02
C ILE A 268 22.90 12.86 19.67
N ASP A 269 22.57 11.74 20.32
CA ASP A 269 23.51 10.90 21.06
C ASP A 269 24.48 10.16 20.12
N THR A 270 24.16 10.04 18.83
CA THR A 270 25.00 9.41 17.80
C THR A 270 25.87 10.40 17.04
N ARG A 271 25.84 11.71 17.32
CA ARG A 271 26.62 12.70 16.54
C ARG A 271 28.14 12.46 16.52
N ASN A 272 28.66 11.78 17.54
CA ASN A 272 30.07 11.38 17.61
C ASN A 272 30.36 10.03 16.93
N TYR A 273 29.32 9.29 16.55
CA TYR A 273 29.35 7.96 15.97
C TYR A 273 28.65 7.96 14.63
N ARG A 274 29.42 7.99 13.54
CA ARG A 274 28.87 7.99 12.19
C ARG A 274 28.48 6.56 11.79
N ILE A 275 27.27 6.13 12.14
CA ILE A 275 26.77 4.75 11.93
C ILE A 275 26.78 4.39 10.44
N LEU A 276 26.40 5.33 9.57
CA LEU A 276 26.58 5.20 8.12
C LEU A 276 27.77 6.01 7.60
N SER A 277 28.76 5.31 7.05
CA SER A 277 29.82 5.95 6.29
C SER A 277 29.26 6.68 5.05
N PRO A 278 29.97 7.68 4.48
CA PRO A 278 29.56 8.34 3.23
C PRO A 278 29.19 7.36 2.12
N GLU A 279 29.97 6.29 1.97
CA GLU A 279 29.77 5.25 0.95
C GLU A 279 28.47 4.47 1.19
N LEU A 280 28.17 4.15 2.45
CA LEU A 280 26.93 3.47 2.83
C LEU A 280 25.70 4.36 2.65
N ILE A 281 25.80 5.67 2.93
CA ILE A 281 24.73 6.63 2.64
C ILE A 281 24.46 6.68 1.13
N GLU A 282 25.52 6.71 0.30
CA GLU A 282 25.37 6.69 -1.14
C GLU A 282 24.73 5.39 -1.64
N LEU A 283 25.21 4.24 -1.15
CA LEU A 283 24.64 2.92 -1.46
C LEU A 283 23.15 2.87 -1.11
N LYS A 284 22.79 3.26 0.11
CA LYS A 284 21.40 3.30 0.58
C LYS A 284 20.52 4.14 -0.35
N ARG A 285 20.98 5.35 -0.72
CA ARG A 285 20.26 6.23 -1.64
C ARG A 285 20.05 5.58 -3.01
N LYS A 286 21.08 4.94 -3.57
CA LYS A 286 21.01 4.30 -4.88
C LYS A 286 20.12 3.05 -4.88
N LEU A 287 20.20 2.21 -3.83
CA LEU A 287 19.31 1.06 -3.64
C LEU A 287 17.85 1.51 -3.54
N LYS A 288 17.59 2.59 -2.78
CA LYS A 288 16.26 3.20 -2.70
C LYS A 288 15.74 3.64 -4.07
N THR A 289 16.58 4.24 -4.91
CA THR A 289 16.21 4.58 -6.29
C THR A 289 15.86 3.35 -7.12
N LEU A 290 16.68 2.29 -7.07
CA LEU A 290 16.42 1.05 -7.82
C LEU A 290 15.10 0.39 -7.38
N ARG A 291 14.85 0.34 -6.07
CA ARG A 291 13.59 -0.18 -5.53
C ARG A 291 12.40 0.64 -6.00
N ALA A 292 12.50 1.96 -6.01
CA ALA A 292 11.43 2.84 -6.51
C ALA A 292 11.16 2.62 -8.01
N ILE A 293 12.19 2.36 -8.83
CA ILE A 293 12.01 2.01 -10.25
C ILE A 293 11.32 0.65 -10.38
N LYS A 294 11.79 -0.36 -9.65
CA LYS A 294 11.19 -1.71 -9.62
C LYS A 294 9.70 -1.62 -9.28
N THR A 295 9.39 -0.90 -8.21
CA THR A 295 8.05 -0.52 -7.77
C THR A 295 7.20 0.04 -8.92
N GLN A 296 7.68 1.09 -9.59
CA GLN A 296 6.93 1.72 -10.67
C GLN A 296 6.62 0.74 -11.81
N LYS A 297 7.58 -0.14 -12.15
CA LYS A 297 7.37 -1.17 -13.16
C LYS A 297 6.39 -2.25 -12.73
N GLN A 298 6.42 -2.68 -11.46
CA GLN A 298 5.41 -3.60 -10.93
C GLN A 298 4.00 -3.00 -11.00
N ILE A 299 3.85 -1.69 -10.71
CA ILE A 299 2.57 -0.98 -10.89
C ILE A 299 2.16 -0.98 -12.37
N LYS A 300 3.10 -0.71 -13.29
CA LYS A 300 2.83 -0.79 -14.74
C LYS A 300 2.42 -2.19 -15.19
N ILE A 301 3.09 -3.25 -14.71
CA ILE A 301 2.72 -4.64 -15.00
C ILE A 301 1.29 -4.89 -14.57
N LEU A 302 0.93 -4.53 -13.33
CA LEU A 302 -0.43 -4.67 -12.82
C LEU A 302 -1.44 -3.90 -13.67
N ALA A 303 -1.08 -2.69 -14.12
CA ALA A 303 -1.92 -1.90 -15.01
C ALA A 303 -2.14 -2.59 -16.37
N CYS A 304 -1.07 -3.09 -16.99
CA CYS A 304 -1.15 -3.83 -18.25
C CYS A 304 -1.92 -5.16 -18.09
N GLU A 305 -1.69 -5.91 -17.00
CA GLU A 305 -2.44 -7.11 -16.67
C GLU A 305 -3.94 -6.81 -16.53
N ASN A 306 -4.28 -5.73 -15.82
CA ASN A 306 -5.65 -5.28 -15.67
C ASN A 306 -6.24 -4.88 -17.02
N GLN A 307 -5.51 -4.18 -17.88
CA GLN A 307 -5.99 -3.80 -19.22
C GLN A 307 -6.14 -5.01 -20.16
N LEU A 308 -5.30 -6.04 -20.05
CA LEU A 308 -5.46 -7.29 -20.80
C LEU A 308 -6.69 -8.09 -20.36
N ARG A 309 -6.95 -8.11 -19.05
CA ARG A 309 -8.10 -8.81 -18.46
C ARG A 309 -9.40 -8.10 -18.73
N PHE A 310 -9.30 -6.79 -18.63
CA PHE A 310 -10.41 -5.88 -18.69
C PHE A 310 -10.38 -5.23 -20.08
N GLY A 311 -9.68 -4.14 -20.40
CA GLY A 311 -9.77 -3.30 -21.63
C GLY A 311 -10.08 -3.78 -23.10
N GLY A 312 -10.60 -4.99 -23.41
CA GLY A 312 -11.02 -5.38 -24.76
C GLY A 312 -9.92 -5.59 -25.81
N SER A 313 -10.32 -5.96 -27.04
CA SER A 313 -9.55 -6.63 -28.12
C SER A 313 -8.34 -5.90 -28.74
N ASN A 314 -7.95 -4.71 -28.27
CA ASN A 314 -6.93 -3.86 -28.93
C ASN A 314 -5.59 -3.86 -28.18
N SER A 315 -5.01 -5.04 -27.93
CA SER A 315 -3.81 -5.15 -27.09
C SER A 315 -2.79 -6.18 -27.55
N SER A 316 -2.53 -6.29 -28.86
CA SER A 316 -1.47 -7.19 -29.38
C SER A 316 -0.11 -6.97 -28.70
N ASP A 317 0.14 -5.74 -28.24
CA ASP A 317 1.45 -5.32 -27.75
C ASP A 317 1.55 -5.39 -26.20
N LEU A 318 0.42 -5.45 -25.48
CA LEU A 318 0.43 -5.51 -24.00
C LEU A 318 1.11 -6.77 -23.46
N PRO A 319 0.92 -7.99 -24.02
CA PRO A 319 1.64 -9.17 -23.55
C PRO A 319 3.15 -9.01 -23.68
N GLN A 320 3.60 -8.43 -24.80
CA GLN A 320 5.02 -8.17 -25.03
C GLN A 320 5.56 -7.10 -24.05
N GLN A 321 4.80 -6.03 -23.81
CA GLN A 321 5.14 -5.03 -22.79
C GLN A 321 5.23 -5.63 -21.39
N ILE A 322 4.32 -6.53 -21.00
CA ILE A 322 4.38 -7.22 -19.71
C ILE A 322 5.67 -8.05 -19.61
N ILE A 323 6.00 -8.84 -20.63
CA ILE A 323 7.22 -9.64 -20.65
C ILE A 323 8.47 -8.75 -20.50
N GLU A 324 8.53 -7.63 -21.21
CA GLU A 324 9.65 -6.69 -21.14
C GLU A 324 9.75 -6.01 -19.76
N LEU A 325 8.61 -5.64 -19.17
CA LEU A 325 8.55 -5.08 -17.81
C LEU A 325 8.95 -6.12 -16.75
N GLU A 326 8.50 -7.37 -16.88
CA GLU A 326 8.86 -8.47 -15.98
C GLU A 326 10.36 -8.80 -16.04
N ASP A 327 10.94 -8.89 -17.24
CA ASP A 327 12.37 -9.06 -17.45
C ASP A 327 13.16 -7.88 -16.84
N SER A 328 12.68 -6.65 -17.04
CA SER A 328 13.27 -5.46 -16.43
C SER A 328 13.20 -5.51 -14.90
N VAL A 329 12.07 -5.88 -14.30
CA VAL A 329 11.90 -6.04 -12.86
C VAL A 329 12.84 -7.12 -12.31
N SER A 330 12.96 -8.25 -13.00
CA SER A 330 13.88 -9.33 -12.61
C SER A 330 15.33 -8.86 -12.63
N LYS A 331 15.76 -8.15 -13.69
CA LYS A 331 17.11 -7.57 -13.79
C LYS A 331 17.40 -6.57 -12.68
N ILE A 332 16.44 -5.69 -12.33
CA ILE A 332 16.58 -4.77 -11.20
C ILE A 332 16.76 -5.55 -9.90
N GLN A 333 15.92 -6.56 -9.66
CA GLN A 333 15.96 -7.36 -8.44
C GLN A 333 17.29 -8.11 -8.28
N ASP A 334 17.82 -8.68 -9.35
CA ASP A 334 19.11 -9.38 -9.33
C ASP A 334 20.27 -8.42 -9.11
N PHE A 335 20.22 -7.23 -9.70
CA PHE A 335 21.22 -6.19 -9.47
C PHE A 335 21.21 -5.70 -8.01
N ILE A 336 20.02 -5.50 -7.42
CA ILE A 336 19.88 -5.16 -6.00
C ILE A 336 20.52 -6.24 -5.13
N ARG A 337 20.19 -7.52 -5.36
CA ARG A 337 20.78 -8.65 -4.60
C ARG A 337 22.29 -8.70 -4.72
N ARG A 338 22.85 -8.45 -5.91
CA ARG A 338 24.30 -8.35 -6.10
C ARG A 338 24.89 -7.21 -5.28
N CYS A 339 24.26 -6.03 -5.26
CA CYS A 339 24.72 -4.90 -4.45
C CYS A 339 24.61 -5.13 -2.93
N GLU A 340 23.72 -6.04 -2.48
CA GLU A 340 23.64 -6.45 -1.08
C GLU A 340 24.82 -7.33 -0.65
N ILE A 341 25.45 -8.04 -1.61
CA ILE A 341 26.63 -8.90 -1.41
C ILE A 341 27.93 -8.12 -1.66
N GLU A 342 27.96 -7.33 -2.75
CA GLU A 342 29.09 -6.54 -3.25
C GLU A 342 28.69 -5.05 -3.37
N PRO A 343 28.71 -4.30 -2.25
CA PRO A 343 28.33 -2.88 -2.19
C PRO A 343 28.99 -1.98 -3.25
N GLU A 344 30.24 -2.25 -3.61
CA GLU A 344 31.03 -1.50 -4.58
C GLU A 344 30.44 -1.47 -6.00
N LEU A 345 29.62 -2.48 -6.35
CA LEU A 345 28.92 -2.53 -7.64
C LEU A 345 28.00 -1.32 -7.86
N ILE A 346 27.49 -0.72 -6.79
CA ILE A 346 26.61 0.45 -6.87
C ILE A 346 27.30 1.69 -7.47
N SER A 347 28.63 1.73 -7.42
CA SER A 347 29.47 2.81 -7.94
C SER A 347 30.15 2.45 -9.26
N SER A 348 29.86 1.26 -9.79
CA SER A 348 30.42 0.76 -11.04
C SER A 348 29.82 1.47 -12.26
N ARG A 349 30.52 1.35 -13.40
CA ARG A 349 29.96 1.71 -14.71
C ARG A 349 28.71 0.90 -15.04
N GLU A 350 28.55 -0.30 -14.45
CA GLU A 350 27.37 -1.15 -14.62
C GLU A 350 26.11 -0.46 -14.06
N TYR A 351 26.17 0.15 -12.88
CA TYR A 351 25.04 0.90 -12.32
C TYR A 351 24.60 2.06 -13.22
N ILE A 352 25.58 2.82 -13.75
CA ILE A 352 25.29 3.95 -14.65
C ILE A 352 24.71 3.46 -15.98
N ALA A 353 25.25 2.36 -16.54
CA ALA A 353 24.73 1.75 -17.75
C ALA A 353 23.31 1.23 -17.53
N PHE A 354 23.06 0.57 -16.39
CA PHE A 354 21.76 0.06 -15.99
C PHE A 354 20.69 1.16 -15.99
N LEU A 355 20.94 2.27 -15.30
CA LEU A 355 20.00 3.41 -15.28
C LEU A 355 19.78 4.04 -16.66
N LYS A 356 20.79 4.05 -17.54
CA LYS A 356 20.66 4.60 -18.90
C LYS A 356 19.83 3.71 -19.81
N THR A 357 19.99 2.40 -19.71
CA THR A 357 19.16 1.43 -20.45
C THR A 357 17.72 1.53 -19.97
N ASP A 358 17.51 1.70 -18.67
CA ASP A 358 16.17 1.82 -18.10
C ASP A 358 15.44 3.11 -18.47
N ARG A 359 16.15 4.26 -18.51
CA ARG A 359 15.57 5.53 -18.98
C ARG A 359 15.05 5.47 -20.42
N LYS A 360 15.74 4.74 -21.29
CA LYS A 360 15.30 4.56 -22.69
C LYS A 360 13.98 3.79 -22.79
N ILE A 361 13.67 2.91 -21.84
CA ILE A 361 12.41 2.15 -21.79
C ILE A 361 11.27 3.04 -21.27
N THR A 362 11.55 4.05 -20.45
CA THR A 362 10.53 5.00 -19.95
C THR A 362 10.23 6.18 -20.87
N GLU A 363 11.07 6.48 -21.86
CA GLU A 363 10.90 7.59 -22.82
C GLU A 363 10.34 7.13 -24.18
N SER A 364 10.16 5.82 -24.38
CA SER A 364 9.66 5.24 -25.64
C SER A 364 8.16 4.94 -25.66
N ASP A 365 7.41 5.35 -24.63
CA ASP A 365 5.94 5.23 -24.55
C ASP A 365 5.25 6.58 -24.77
#